data_AF-A0AA36MYV0-F1
#
_entry.id   AF-A0AA36MYV0-F1
#
_cell.length_a   1.000
_cell.length_b   1.000
_cell.length_c   1.000
_cell.angle_alpha   90.00
_cell.angle_beta   90.00
_cell.angle_gamma   90.00
#
_symmetry.space_group_name_H-M   'P 1'
#
loop_
_entity.id
_entity.type
_entity.pdbx_description
1 polymer ?
#
loop_
_entity_poly.entity_id
_entity_poly.type
_entity_poly.pdbx_seq_one_letter_code
_entity_poly.pdbx_strand_id
1 'polypeptide(L)'
;VGLALQRVVPTVCDDNSVQMRCGIHSGNVIAGVVGKKGPRYHLFGPSVEFANLMESTGIPTRVQISSATKAWLDCGGHDYDFEERLVEISGEEHKTFLVNRSKSRAARQIRTALAMHRHDQATVTGDKHPRPAKSGSML
;
A
#
# COMPACT_ATOMS: atom_id res chain seq x y z
N VAL A 1 4.06 6.92 -1.53
CA VAL A 1 4.99 5.81 -1.18
C VAL A 1 4.26 4.47 -0.99
N GLY A 2 3.22 4.37 -0.15
CA GLY A 2 2.51 3.09 0.09
C GLY A 2 2.02 2.36 -1.17
N LEU A 3 1.36 3.06 -2.10
CA LEU A 3 0.92 2.51 -3.39
C LEU A 3 2.06 2.02 -4.30
N ALA A 4 3.27 2.56 -4.14
CA ALA A 4 4.42 2.13 -4.92
C ALA A 4 5.03 0.85 -4.34
N LEU A 5 5.15 0.77 -3.01
CA LEU A 5 5.68 -0.42 -2.32
C LEU A 5 4.85 -1.68 -2.63
N GLN A 6 3.52 -1.56 -2.66
CA GLN A 6 2.64 -2.67 -3.02
C GLN A 6 2.93 -3.26 -4.40
N ARG A 7 3.51 -2.47 -5.33
CA ARG A 7 3.88 -2.94 -6.67
C ARG A 7 5.25 -3.60 -6.72
N VAL A 8 6.11 -3.30 -5.75
CA VAL A 8 7.49 -3.77 -5.70
C VAL A 8 7.60 -5.10 -4.97
N VAL A 9 6.75 -5.35 -3.96
CA VAL A 9 6.77 -6.58 -3.15
C VAL A 9 6.80 -7.86 -3.99
N PRO A 10 5.93 -8.06 -5.00
CA PRO A 10 5.97 -9.30 -5.80
C PRO A 10 7.26 -9.45 -6.62
N THR A 11 7.90 -8.34 -7.00
CA THR A 11 9.15 -8.34 -7.77
C THR A 11 10.36 -8.63 -6.90
N VAL A 12 10.30 -8.32 -5.60
CA VAL A 12 11.43 -8.55 -4.68
C VAL A 12 11.36 -9.96 -4.08
N CYS A 13 10.16 -10.49 -3.88
CA CYS A 13 9.97 -11.78 -3.22
C CYS A 13 9.96 -12.98 -4.18
N ASP A 14 9.92 -12.75 -5.50
CA ASP A 14 9.74 -13.78 -6.55
C ASP A 14 8.57 -14.76 -6.29
N ASP A 15 7.64 -14.35 -5.42
CA ASP A 15 6.49 -15.10 -4.96
C ASP A 15 5.29 -14.16 -4.82
N ASN A 16 4.23 -14.47 -5.55
CA ASN A 16 2.97 -13.73 -5.53
C ASN A 16 2.11 -14.05 -4.29
N SER A 17 2.54 -14.99 -3.43
CA SER A 17 1.86 -15.31 -2.16
C SER A 17 2.14 -14.27 -1.07
N VAL A 18 3.24 -13.51 -1.18
CA VAL A 18 3.61 -12.50 -0.19
C VAL A 18 2.75 -11.26 -0.36
N GLN A 19 1.94 -10.96 0.64
CA GLN A 19 1.05 -9.80 0.65
C GLN A 19 1.45 -8.81 1.75
N MET A 20 1.32 -7.52 1.45
CA MET A 20 1.58 -6.44 2.41
C MET A 20 0.29 -5.68 2.70
N ARG A 21 0.06 -5.36 3.98
CA ARG A 21 -0.96 -4.38 4.41
C ARG A 21 -0.29 -3.04 4.70
N CYS A 22 -1.03 -1.95 4.47
CA CYS A 22 -0.56 -0.61 4.79
C CYS A 22 -1.70 0.20 5.40
N GLY A 23 -1.49 0.70 6.63
CA GLY A 23 -2.38 1.65 7.30
C GLY A 23 -1.74 3.03 7.39
N ILE A 24 -2.53 4.09 7.19
CA ILE A 24 -2.05 5.48 7.35
C ILE A 24 -3.04 6.29 8.19
N HIS A 25 -2.51 6.94 9.22
CA HIS A 25 -3.24 7.90 10.04
C HIS A 25 -2.41 9.18 10.20
N SER A 26 -3.09 10.32 10.24
CA SER A 26 -2.49 11.65 10.43
C SER A 26 -2.99 12.23 11.74
N GLY A 27 -2.07 12.58 12.63
CA GLY A 27 -2.36 13.16 13.93
C GLY A 27 -1.09 13.42 14.72
N ASN A 28 -1.24 13.90 15.95
CA ASN A 28 -0.12 14.32 16.78
C ASN A 28 0.58 13.12 17.40
N VAL A 29 1.92 13.17 17.44
CA VAL A 29 2.76 12.12 18.02
C VAL A 29 3.81 12.72 18.95
N ILE A 30 4.23 11.92 19.92
CA ILE A 30 5.39 12.21 20.76
C ILE A 30 6.54 11.35 20.25
N ALA A 31 7.72 11.93 20.09
CA ALA A 31 8.89 11.20 19.67
C ALA A 31 9.98 11.22 20.74
N GLY A 32 10.75 10.13 20.84
CA GLY A 32 11.84 10.05 21.79
C GLY A 32 12.89 9.01 21.43
N VAL A 33 14.07 9.15 22.02
CA VAL A 33 15.15 8.16 21.94
C VAL A 33 15.14 7.30 23.20
N VAL A 34 15.07 5.98 23.02
CA VAL A 34 14.99 5.01 24.11
C VAL A 34 16.28 4.18 24.17
N GLY A 35 16.86 4.04 25.36
CA GLY A 35 18.02 3.19 25.64
C GLY A 35 19.35 3.94 25.69
N LYS A 36 20.23 3.56 26.65
CA LYS A 36 21.54 4.21 26.85
C LYS A 36 22.68 3.58 26.05
N LYS A 37 22.74 2.24 25.99
CA LYS A 37 23.79 1.49 25.26
C LYS A 37 23.39 1.10 23.83
N GLY A 38 22.21 1.52 23.38
CA GLY A 38 21.65 1.22 22.07
C GLY A 38 20.44 2.11 21.81
N PRO A 39 20.65 3.42 21.61
CA PRO A 39 19.57 4.37 21.44
C PRO A 39 18.75 4.05 20.18
N ARG A 40 17.43 3.94 20.34
CA ARG A 40 16.48 3.76 19.23
C ARG A 40 15.45 4.87 19.24
N TYR A 41 15.12 5.38 18.07
CA TYR A 41 14.06 6.37 17.91
C TYR A 41 12.70 5.68 17.87
N HIS A 42 11.76 6.17 18.66
CA HIS A 42 10.40 5.65 18.76
C HIS A 42 9.38 6.78 18.71
N LEU A 43 8.23 6.48 18.12
CA LEU A 43 7.04 7.34 18.14
C LEU A 43 6.01 6.74 19.10
N PHE A 44 5.33 7.60 19.85
CA PHE A 44 4.33 7.26 20.85
C PHE A 44 3.11 8.16 20.72
N GLY A 45 2.00 7.70 21.29
CA GLY A 45 0.76 8.45 21.40
C GLY A 45 -0.42 7.80 20.66
N PRO A 46 -1.63 8.31 20.87
CA PRO A 46 -2.87 7.69 20.35
C PRO A 46 -2.89 7.58 18.82
N SER A 47 -2.27 8.53 18.11
CA SER A 47 -2.20 8.49 16.65
C SER A 47 -1.38 7.32 16.10
N VAL A 48 -0.38 6.83 16.85
CA VAL A 48 0.40 5.64 16.46
C VAL A 48 -0.44 4.38 16.59
N GLU A 49 -1.20 4.26 17.68
CA GLU A 49 -2.14 3.15 17.89
C GLU A 49 -3.22 3.14 16.80
N PHE A 50 -3.78 4.30 16.48
CA PHE A 50 -4.76 4.42 15.39
C PHE A 50 -4.15 4.11 14.02
N ALA A 51 -2.88 4.44 13.77
CA ALA A 51 -2.18 4.04 12.54
C ALA A 51 -2.01 2.52 12.44
N ASN A 52 -1.59 1.87 13.54
CA ASN A 52 -1.46 0.41 13.63
C ASN A 52 -2.80 -0.28 13.37
N LEU A 53 -3.88 0.32 13.87
CA LEU A 53 -5.23 -0.17 13.66
C LEU A 53 -5.68 -0.07 12.20
N MET A 54 -5.32 1.01 11.49
CA MET A 54 -5.56 1.11 10.05
C MET A 54 -4.80 0.03 9.26
N GLU A 55 -3.66 -0.44 9.77
CA GLU A 55 -2.88 -1.51 9.15
C GLU A 55 -3.43 -2.89 9.47
N SER A 56 -3.77 -3.14 10.74
CA SER A 56 -4.27 -4.44 11.22
C SER A 56 -5.66 -4.78 10.67
N THR A 57 -6.53 -3.78 10.52
CA THR A 57 -7.87 -3.93 9.91
C THR A 57 -7.86 -3.78 8.38
N GLY A 58 -6.69 -3.50 7.81
CA GLY A 58 -6.45 -3.30 6.39
C GLY A 58 -6.67 -4.54 5.55
N ILE A 59 -7.07 -4.34 4.29
CA ILE A 59 -7.10 -5.43 3.30
C ILE A 59 -5.68 -5.62 2.75
N PRO A 60 -5.16 -6.86 2.68
CA PRO A 60 -3.90 -7.14 2.01
C PRO A 60 -3.87 -6.53 0.60
N THR A 61 -2.72 -6.03 0.17
CA THR A 61 -2.49 -5.34 -1.12
C THR A 61 -3.22 -4.00 -1.30
N ARG A 62 -3.90 -3.50 -0.27
CA ARG A 62 -4.58 -2.19 -0.28
C ARG A 62 -4.02 -1.27 0.80
N VAL A 63 -4.07 0.03 0.53
CA VAL A 63 -3.71 1.06 1.51
C VAL A 63 -5.00 1.53 2.16
N GLN A 64 -5.10 1.37 3.47
CA GLN A 64 -6.21 1.90 4.26
C GLN A 64 -5.79 3.17 4.99
N ILE A 65 -6.68 4.15 5.01
CA ILE A 65 -6.43 5.45 5.63
C ILE A 65 -7.58 5.85 6.56
N SER A 66 -7.24 6.62 7.58
CA SER A 66 -8.21 7.25 8.46
C SER A 66 -8.92 8.44 7.80
N SER A 67 -10.08 8.83 8.36
CA SER A 67 -10.79 10.06 7.97
C SER A 67 -9.93 11.32 8.12
N ALA A 68 -9.10 11.39 9.16
CA ALA A 68 -8.17 12.50 9.35
C ALA A 68 -7.16 12.61 8.18
N THR A 69 -6.57 11.49 7.76
CA THR A 69 -5.65 11.47 6.62
C THR A 69 -6.33 11.88 5.32
N LYS A 70 -7.56 11.43 5.09
CA LYS A 70 -8.36 11.84 3.92
C LYS A 70 -8.55 13.35 3.87
N ALA A 71 -8.93 13.97 5.00
CA ALA A 71 -9.08 15.42 5.08
C ALA A 71 -7.76 16.16 4.79
N TRP A 72 -6.63 15.67 5.32
CA TRP A 72 -5.31 16.22 5.00
C TRP A 72 -4.95 16.12 3.52
N LEU A 73 -5.26 15.00 2.87
CA LEU A 73 -5.01 14.81 1.43
C LEU A 73 -5.86 15.77 0.59
N ASP A 74 -7.13 15.94 0.94
CA ASP A 74 -8.04 16.87 0.25
C ASP A 74 -7.55 18.32 0.39
N CYS A 75 -7.19 18.74 1.60
CA CYS A 75 -6.65 20.08 1.87
C CYS A 75 -5.33 20.33 1.13
N GLY A 76 -4.50 19.30 0.96
CA GLY A 76 -3.25 19.36 0.20
C GLY A 76 -3.41 19.41 -1.32
N GLY A 77 -4.65 19.38 -1.84
CA GLY A 77 -4.91 19.35 -3.29
C GLY A 77 -4.53 18.02 -3.94
N HIS A 78 -4.42 16.95 -3.17
CA HIS A 78 -4.07 15.64 -3.70
C HIS A 78 -5.31 14.89 -4.17
N ASP A 79 -5.43 14.76 -5.49
CA ASP A 79 -6.56 14.07 -6.10
C ASP A 79 -6.35 12.55 -6.12
N TYR A 80 -7.00 11.86 -5.19
CA TYR A 80 -7.01 10.40 -5.06
C TYR A 80 -8.45 9.85 -5.11
N ASP A 81 -8.59 8.66 -5.69
CA ASP A 81 -9.80 7.86 -5.62
C ASP A 81 -9.82 7.08 -4.30
N PHE A 82 -10.90 7.27 -3.54
CA PHE A 82 -11.14 6.59 -2.27
C PHE A 82 -12.38 5.71 -2.34
N GLU A 83 -12.32 4.56 -1.68
CA GLU A 83 -13.45 3.67 -1.43
C GLU A 83 -13.76 3.70 0.07
N GLU A 84 -14.98 4.06 0.43
CA GLU A 84 -15.39 4.20 1.83
C GLU A 84 -15.60 2.83 2.48
N ARG A 85 -15.19 2.71 3.75
CA ARG A 85 -15.37 1.51 4.56
C ARG A 85 -15.61 1.85 6.02
N LEU A 86 -16.59 1.19 6.63
CA LEU A 86 -16.78 1.17 8.08
C LEU A 86 -15.98 0.01 8.67
N VAL A 87 -15.26 0.29 9.75
CA VAL A 87 -14.47 -0.69 10.49
C VAL A 87 -14.83 -0.57 11.96
N GLU A 88 -15.22 -1.67 12.56
CA GLU A 88 -15.48 -1.75 13.99
C GLU A 88 -14.16 -1.90 14.76
N ILE A 89 -13.96 -1.02 15.73
CA ILE A 89 -12.76 -0.94 16.56
C ILE A 89 -13.24 -0.82 17.99
N SER A 90 -12.90 -1.80 18.82
CA SER A 90 -13.24 -1.77 20.26
C SER A 90 -14.74 -1.54 20.52
N GLY A 91 -15.62 -2.00 19.62
CA GLY A 91 -17.08 -1.84 19.72
C GLY A 91 -17.64 -0.53 19.15
N GLU A 92 -16.79 0.35 18.60
CA GLU A 92 -17.20 1.58 17.90
C GLU A 92 -16.93 1.48 16.40
N GLU A 93 -17.88 1.93 15.57
CA GLU A 93 -17.66 2.00 14.13
C GLU A 93 -16.90 3.28 13.75
N HIS A 94 -15.77 3.11 13.07
CA HIS A 94 -15.04 4.22 12.49
C HIS A 94 -15.09 4.20 10.97
N LYS A 95 -15.29 5.39 10.40
CA LYS A 95 -15.20 5.62 8.98
C LYS A 95 -13.74 5.68 8.52
N THR A 96 -13.41 4.80 7.59
CA THR A 96 -12.09 4.61 6.98
C THR A 96 -12.21 4.61 5.46
N PHE A 97 -11.08 4.67 4.77
CA PHE A 97 -11.05 4.71 3.32
C PHE A 97 -9.94 3.83 2.77
N LEU A 98 -10.20 3.13 1.66
CA LEU A 98 -9.19 2.45 0.88
C LEU A 98 -8.74 3.33 -0.28
N VAL A 99 -7.44 3.48 -0.47
CA VAL A 99 -6.87 4.28 -1.54
C VAL A 99 -6.74 3.44 -2.81
N ASN A 100 -7.34 3.91 -3.90
CA ASN A 100 -7.30 3.23 -5.19
C ASN A 100 -6.15 3.73 -6.07
N ARG A 101 -6.31 4.95 -6.60
CA ARG A 101 -5.36 5.54 -7.56
C ARG A 101 -5.36 7.05 -7.43
N SER A 102 -4.25 7.68 -7.83
CA SER A 102 -4.28 9.13 -8.04
C SER A 102 -5.02 9.45 -9.33
N LYS A 103 -5.91 10.43 -9.27
CA LYS A 103 -6.62 11.02 -10.42
C LYS A 103 -5.80 12.10 -11.12
N SER A 104 -4.66 12.52 -10.55
CA SER A 104 -3.81 13.56 -11.13
C SER A 104 -3.40 13.23 -12.58
N ARG A 105 -3.60 14.19 -13.51
CA ARG A 105 -3.18 14.06 -14.92
C ARG A 105 -1.69 13.75 -15.05
N ALA A 106 -0.86 14.35 -14.19
CA ALA A 106 0.58 14.10 -14.15
C ALA A 106 0.89 12.65 -13.74
N ALA A 107 0.21 12.13 -12.71
CA ALA A 107 0.35 10.73 -12.30
C ALA A 107 -0.10 9.75 -13.40
N ARG A 108 -1.12 10.12 -14.19
CA ARG A 108 -1.57 9.32 -15.34
C ARG A 108 -0.52 9.28 -16.45
N GLN A 109 0.08 10.42 -16.80
CA GLN A 109 1.12 10.51 -17.82
C GLN A 109 2.37 9.69 -17.44
N ILE A 110 2.85 9.83 -16.20
CA ILE A 110 3.99 9.05 -15.68
C ILE A 110 3.68 7.55 -15.71
N ARG A 111 2.45 7.15 -15.35
CA ARG A 111 2.02 5.74 -15.40
C ARG A 111 1.98 5.20 -16.82
N THR A 112 1.44 5.97 -17.77
CA THR A 112 1.41 5.57 -19.19
C THR A 112 2.84 5.43 -19.72
N ALA A 113 3.72 6.37 -19.40
CA ALA A 113 5.14 6.29 -19.78
C ALA A 113 5.85 5.06 -19.16
N LEU A 114 5.66 4.79 -17.87
CA LEU A 114 6.24 3.63 -17.19
C LEU A 114 5.69 2.28 -17.69
N ALA A 115 4.41 2.23 -18.05
CA ALA A 115 3.80 1.03 -18.62
C ALA A 115 4.32 0.73 -20.04
N MET A 116 4.59 1.78 -20.83
CA MET A 116 5.18 1.64 -22.17
C MET A 116 6.63 1.14 -22.12
N HIS A 117 7.45 1.66 -21.20
CA HIS A 117 8.84 1.19 -21.04
C HIS A 117 8.94 -0.26 -20.54
N ARG A 118 7.89 -0.77 -19.88
CA ARG A 118 7.85 -2.16 -19.40
C ARG A 118 7.59 -3.16 -20.55
N HIS A 119 6.95 -2.72 -21.64
CA HIS A 119 6.73 -3.56 -22.83
C HIS A 119 8.01 -3.73 -23.66
N ASP A 120 8.83 -2.69 -23.80
CA ASP A 120 10.07 -2.78 -24.60
C ASP A 120 11.12 -3.71 -23.98
N GLN A 121 11.22 -3.77 -22.66
CA GLN A 121 12.15 -4.69 -21.97
C GLN A 121 11.69 -6.15 -22.06
N ALA A 122 10.38 -6.42 -22.03
CA ALA A 122 9.83 -7.77 -22.15
C ALA A 122 9.98 -8.37 -23.56
N THR A 123 10.14 -7.53 -24.59
CA THR A 123 10.42 -8.00 -25.96
C THR A 123 11.89 -8.30 -26.24
N VAL A 124 12.82 -7.82 -25.41
CA VAL A 124 14.27 -7.98 -25.62
C VAL A 124 14.84 -9.22 -24.89
N THR A 125 14.26 -9.65 -23.77
CA THR A 125 14.67 -10.90 -23.10
C THR A 125 13.83 -12.09 -23.59
N GLY A 126 13.93 -12.39 -24.88
CA GLY A 126 13.56 -13.69 -25.40
C GLY A 126 14.70 -14.69 -25.15
N ASP A 127 14.74 -15.31 -23.97
CA ASP A 127 15.47 -16.57 -23.83
C ASP A 127 14.67 -17.63 -23.06
N LYS A 128 14.82 -18.86 -23.54
CA LYS A 128 13.83 -19.94 -23.53
C LYS A 128 13.76 -20.65 -22.17
N HIS A 129 12.56 -20.80 -21.63
CA HIS A 129 12.24 -21.92 -20.75
C HIS A 129 10.90 -22.57 -21.18
N PRO A 130 10.85 -23.87 -21.49
CA PRO A 130 9.64 -24.51 -21.95
C PRO A 130 8.64 -24.67 -20.80
N ARG A 131 7.38 -24.29 -21.05
CA ARG A 131 6.25 -24.54 -20.13
C ARG A 131 5.98 -26.05 -20.06
N PRO A 132 5.80 -26.67 -18.87
CA PRO A 132 5.38 -28.06 -18.79
C PRO A 132 3.96 -28.22 -19.37
N ALA A 133 3.79 -29.28 -20.18
CA ALA A 133 2.55 -29.62 -20.85
C ALA A 133 1.44 -29.95 -19.84
N LYS A 134 0.22 -29.48 -20.10
CA LYS A 134 -1.00 -29.92 -19.41
C LYS A 134 -1.23 -31.40 -19.73
N SER A 135 -1.14 -32.28 -18.74
CA SER A 135 -1.62 -33.66 -18.87
C SER A 135 -3.15 -33.63 -18.93
N GLY A 136 -3.70 -34.12 -20.03
CA GLY A 136 -5.13 -34.32 -20.21
C GLY A 136 -5.69 -35.30 -19.19
N SER A 137 -6.88 -34.96 -18.71
CA SER A 137 -7.82 -35.92 -18.13
C SER A 137 -8.20 -36.92 -19.22
N MET A 138 -8.01 -38.21 -18.92
CA MET A 138 -8.71 -39.30 -19.60
C MET A 138 -8.83 -40.47 -18.62
N LEU A 139 -10.08 -40.95 -18.52
CA LEU A 139 -10.62 -42.04 -17.68
C LEU A 139 -11.06 -41.62 -16.27
#